data_AF-A0A7G2ITF9-F1
#
_entry.id   AF-A0A7G2ITF9-F1
#
_cell.length_a   1.000
_cell.length_b   1.000
_cell.length_c   1.000
_cell.angle_alpha   90.00
_cell.angle_beta   90.00
_cell.angle_gamma   90.00
#
_symmetry.space_group_name_H-M   'P 1'
#
loop_
_entity.id
_entity.type
_entity.pdbx_description
1 polymer ?
#
loop_
_entity_poly.entity_id
_entity_poly.type
_entity_poly.pdbx_seq_one_letter_code
_entity_poly.pdbx_strand_id
1 'polypeptide(L)' 'MAISIKGVNTGVIRQKNEFVALALKIKEPRNKESLFFLSPLGLRDLLIALESRLYMKHQLSEDARLQYEKRT' A
#
# COMPACT_ATOMS: atom_id res chain seq x y z
N MET A 1 15.04 -0.64 -6.66
CA MET A 1 14.83 0.68 -6.05
C MET A 1 13.88 0.50 -4.89
N ALA A 2 14.39 0.36 -3.67
CA ALA A 2 13.55 0.23 -2.49
C ALA A 2 12.88 1.58 -2.21
N ILE A 3 11.55 1.62 -2.29
CA ILE A 3 10.78 2.80 -1.85
C ILE A 3 10.88 2.83 -0.34
N SER A 4 11.69 3.76 0.18
CA SER A 4 11.74 4.01 1.61
C SER A 4 10.52 4.84 1.98
N ILE A 5 9.63 4.30 2.80
CA ILE A 5 8.44 4.99 3.30
C ILE A 5 8.74 5.44 4.73
N LYS A 6 8.72 6.75 4.95
CA LYS A 6 8.91 7.36 6.29
C LYS A 6 7.61 7.37 7.10
N GLY A 7 6.47 7.41 6.43
CA GLY A 7 5.17 7.37 7.09
C GLY A 7 4.02 7.29 6.10
N VAL A 8 2.87 6.86 6.61
CA VAL A 8 1.63 6.73 5.85
C VAL A 8 0.52 7.36 6.66
N ASN A 9 -0.24 8.26 6.04
CA ASN A 9 -1.47 8.81 6.60
C ASN A 9 -2.63 8.51 5.65
N THR A 10 -3.81 8.26 6.21
CA THR A 10 -5.02 7.99 5.44
C THR A 10 -6.16 8.90 5.88
N GLY A 11 -7.06 9.21 4.96
CA GLY A 11 -8.29 9.94 5.22
C GLY A 11 -9.43 9.39 4.39
N VAL A 12 -10.62 9.29 4.98
CA VAL A 12 -11.84 8.85 4.28
C VAL A 12 -12.58 10.08 3.77
N ILE A 13 -12.85 10.11 2.47
CA ILE A 13 -13.67 11.13 1.83
C ILE A 13 -15.09 10.57 1.72
N ARG A 14 -16.03 11.28 2.33
CA ARG A 14 -17.46 10.95 2.28
C ARG A 14 -18.26 12.13 1.75
N GLN A 15 -19.33 11.82 1.01
CA GLN A 15 -20.36 12.79 0.67
C GLN A 15 -21.63 12.36 1.39
N LYS A 16 -22.08 13.15 2.38
CA LYS A 16 -23.14 12.76 3.32
C LYS A 16 -22.79 11.43 4.01
N ASN A 17 -23.48 10.35 3.64
CA ASN A 17 -23.31 9.01 4.19
C ASN A 17 -22.68 8.04 3.19
N GLU A 18 -22.28 8.51 2.01
CA GLU A 18 -21.68 7.68 0.97
C GLU A 18 -20.15 7.83 0.99
N PHE A 19 -19.48 6.69 0.92
CA PHE A 19 -18.03 6.63 0.75
C PHE A 19 -17.67 7.02 -0.69
N VAL A 20 -16.82 8.02 -0.84
CA VAL A 20 -16.40 8.54 -2.15
C VAL A 20 -15.01 8.05 -2.52
N ALA A 21 -14.06 8.15 -1.59
CA ALA A 21 -12.68 7.74 -1.82
C ALA A 21 -11.89 7.64 -0.52
N LEU A 22 -10.74 6.96 -0.57
CA LEU A 22 -9.71 7.02 0.46
C LEU A 22 -8.52 7.84 -0.06
N ALA A 23 -8.18 8.91 0.65
CA ALA A 23 -6.96 9.65 0.45
C ALA A 23 -5.81 8.95 1.18
N LEU A 24 -4.74 8.61 0.45
CA LEU A 24 -3.54 7.96 0.96
C LEU A 24 -2.36 8.90 0.76
N LYS A 25 -1.80 9.40 1.85
CA LYS A 25 -0.60 10.24 1.86
C LYS A 25 0.60 9.41 2.27
N ILE A 26 1.57 9.27 1.37
CA ILE A 26 2.84 8.59 1.61
C ILE A 26 3.92 9.66 1.79
N LYS A 27 4.61 9.60 2.94
CA LYS A 27 5.78 10.44 3.23
C LYS A 27 7.03 9.67 2.86
N GLU A 28 7.80 10.21 1.94
CA GLU A 28 9.09 9.68 1.50
C GLU A 28 10.26 10.42 2.20
N PRO A 29 11.47 9.86 2.20
CA PRO A 29 12.68 10.58 2.59
C PRO A 29 12.84 11.88 1.81
N ARG A 30 13.56 12.84 2.40
CA ARG A 30 13.78 14.19 1.84
C ARG A 30 12.51 15.06 1.77
N ASN A 31 11.55 14.81 2.67
CA ASN A 31 10.28 15.55 2.76
C ASN A 31 9.44 15.54 1.47
N LYS A 32 9.65 14.54 0.60
CA LYS A 32 8.76 14.31 -0.52
C LYS A 32 7.46 13.69 -0.01
N GLU A 33 6.35 14.14 -0.55
CA GLU A 33 5.03 13.64 -0.19
C GLU A 33 4.27 13.30 -1.47
N SER A 34 3.71 12.09 -1.49
CA SER A 34 2.88 11.58 -2.57
C SER A 34 1.46 11.41 -2.04
N LEU A 35 0.46 11.96 -2.73
CA LEU A 35 -0.95 11.90 -2.35
C LEU A 35 -1.74 11.15 -3.43
N PHE A 36 -2.42 10.09 -3.02
CA PHE A 36 -3.24 9.25 -3.87
C PHE A 36 -4.70 9.32 -3.43
N PHE A 37 -5.61 9.31 -4.39
CA PHE A 37 -7.05 9.21 -4.13
C PHE A 37 -7.56 7.91 -4.73
N LEU A 38 -8.02 7.02 -3.87
CA LEU A 38 -8.50 5.71 -4.23
C LEU A 38 -10.03 5.73 -4.21
N SER A 39 -10.64 5.72 -5.39
CA SER A 39 -12.09 5.47 -5.51
C SER A 39 -12.45 4.09 -4.94
N PRO A 40 -13.73 3.76 -4.74
CA PRO A 40 -14.11 2.49 -4.11
C PRO A 40 -13.59 1.27 -4.90
N LEU A 41 -13.64 1.33 -6.23
CA LEU A 41 -13.09 0.28 -7.10
C LEU A 41 -11.56 0.22 -7.01
N GLY A 42 -10.87 1.36 -7.14
CA GLY A 42 -9.41 1.39 -7.05
C GLY A 42 -8.88 0.95 -5.68
N LEU A 43 -9.60 1.25 -4.60
CA LEU A 43 -9.27 0.80 -3.25
C LEU A 43 -9.46 -0.72 -3.13
N ARG A 44 -10.57 -1.26 -3.64
CA ARG A 44 -10.82 -2.70 -3.64
C ARG A 44 -9.71 -3.45 -4.37
N ASP A 45 -9.35 -3.00 -5.57
CA ASP A 45 -8.33 -3.67 -6.38
C ASP A 45 -6.96 -3.63 -5.69
N LEU A 46 -6.62 -2.51 -5.05
CA LEU A 46 -5.40 -2.38 -4.25
C LEU A 46 -5.39 -3.39 -3.08
N LEU A 47 -6.50 -3.52 -2.35
CA LEU A 47 -6.59 -4.45 -1.22
C LEU A 47 -6.47 -5.91 -1.66
N ILE A 48 -7.08 -6.27 -2.80
CA ILE A 48 -6.95 -7.62 -3.38
C ILE A 48 -5.50 -7.89 -3.78
N ALA A 49 -4.85 -6.94 -4.45
CA ALA A 49 -3.44 -7.08 -4.83
C ALA A 49 -2.52 -7.21 -3.61
N LEU A 50 -2.81 -6.45 -2.55
CA LEU A 50 -2.07 -6.51 -1.28
C LEU A 50 -2.24 -7.88 -0.61
N GLU A 51 -3.48 -8.36 -0.48
CA GLU A 51 -3.79 -9.65 0.12
C GLU A 51 -3.11 -10.79 -0.63
N SER A 52 -3.25 -10.83 -1.95
CA SER A 52 -2.60 -11.82 -2.81
C SER A 52 -1.08 -11.83 -2.61
N ARG A 53 -0.45 -10.64 -2.57
CA ARG A 53 1.00 -10.55 -2.36
C ARG A 53 1.43 -10.98 -0.97
N LEU A 54 0.65 -10.65 0.06
CA LEU A 54 0.92 -11.09 1.44
C LEU A 54 0.78 -12.60 1.57
N TYR A 55 -0.25 -13.18 0.96
CA TYR A 55 -0.47 -14.62 0.91
C TYR A 55 0.71 -15.34 0.24
N MET A 56 1.13 -14.87 -0.95
CA MET A 56 2.31 -15.43 -1.63
C MET A 56 3.57 -15.29 -0.79
N LYS A 57 3.76 -14.17 -0.09
CA LYS A 57 4.92 -13.97 0.80
C LYS A 57 4.91 -14.96 1.97
N HIS A 58 3.74 -15.26 2.52
CA HIS A 58 3.59 -16.21 3.62
C HIS A 58 3.84 -17.66 3.18
N GLN A 59 3.60 -17.99 1.91
CA GLN A 59 3.88 -19.32 1.36
C GLN A 59 5.35 -19.57 1.00
N LEU A 60 6.20 -18.54 0.98
CA LEU A 60 7.64 -18.71 0.76
C LEU A 60 8.26 -19.44 1.97
N SER A 61 8.98 -20.55 1.71
CA SER A 61 9.81 -21.20 2.73
C SER A 61 10.87 -20.24 3.28
N GLU A 62 11.37 -20.48 4.50
CA GLU A 62 12.37 -19.62 5.15
C GLU A 62 13.58 -19.30 4.24
N ASP A 63 14.05 -20.28 3.46
CA ASP A 63 15.14 -20.09 2.49
C ASP A 63 14.77 -19.17 1.31
N ALA A 64 13.52 -19.24 0.85
CA ALA A 64 13.01 -18.40 -0.23
C ALA A 64 12.70 -16.97 0.26
N ARG A 65 12.33 -16.80 1.54
CA ARG A 65 12.15 -15.48 2.18
C ARG A 65 13.48 -14.72 2.24
N LEU A 66 14.58 -15.39 2.61
CA LEU A 66 15.93 -14.81 2.65
C LEU A 66 16.42 -14.37 1.27
N GLN A 67 16.08 -15.09 0.19
CA GLN A 67 16.42 -14.67 -1.17
C GLN A 67 15.56 -13.53 -1.69
N TYR A 68 14.28 -13.47 -1.32
CA TYR A 68 13.38 -12.38 -1.69
C TYR A 68 13.84 -11.05 -1.05
N GLU A 69 14.19 -11.06 0.24
CA GLU A 69 14.68 -9.87 0.93
C GLU A 69 16.04 -9.37 0.40
N LYS A 70 16.89 -10.26 -0.13
CA LYS A 70 18.16 -9.87 -0.77
C LYS A 70 17.97 -9.23 -2.16
N ARG A 71 16.80 -9.37 -2.81
CA ARG A 71 16.54 -8.86 -4.17
C ARG A 71 15.72 -7.56 -4.22
N THR A 72 15.09 -7.16 -3.13
CA THR A 72 14.35 -5.88 -2.99
C THR A 72 15.20 -4.78 -2.39
#